data_AF-A0A8S3GKG7-F1
#
_entry.id   AF-A0A8S3GKG7-F1
#
_cell.length_a   1.000
_cell.length_b   1.000
_cell.length_c   1.000
_cell.angle_alpha   90.00
_cell.angle_beta   90.00
_cell.angle_gamma   90.00
#
_symmetry.space_group_name_H-M   'P 1'
#
loop_
_entity.id
_entity.type
_entity.pdbx_description
1 polymer ?
#
loop_
_entity_poly.entity_id
_entity_poly.type
_entity_poly.pdbx_seq_one_letter_code
_entity_poly.pdbx_strand_id
1 'polypeptide(L)'
;MQNAVQNSYYSQDAVSLFTTYVWYAGGGESFVYISNNLTHDKYCVNASIDNLLERLTQRFQHLQQIHIFSDGSSQQFKQKFLFRNVCRLSQQHKVDLSWHYFATSHGKGVVDAVGGTLKRLVHRA
;
A
#
# COMPACT_ATOMS: atom_id res chain seq x y z
N MET A 1 -25.84 -11.58 23.34
CA MET A 1 -24.82 -10.58 22.96
C MET A 1 -23.59 -11.21 22.32
N GLN A 2 -22.97 -12.24 22.92
CA GLN A 2 -21.75 -12.88 22.38
C GLN A 2 -21.91 -13.40 20.94
N ASN A 3 -23.02 -14.08 20.64
CA ASN A 3 -23.31 -14.56 19.28
C ASN A 3 -23.65 -13.44 18.29
N ALA A 4 -24.12 -12.28 18.75
CA ALA A 4 -24.44 -11.15 17.88
C ALA A 4 -23.16 -10.40 17.45
N VAL A 5 -22.21 -10.22 18.37
CA VAL A 5 -20.88 -9.67 18.07
C VAL A 5 -20.12 -10.59 17.13
N GLN A 6 -20.15 -11.90 17.42
CA GLN A 6 -19.50 -12.91 16.60
C GLN A 6 -20.14 -13.03 15.20
N ASN A 7 -21.47 -13.05 15.09
CA ASN A 7 -22.16 -13.03 13.79
C ASN A 7 -21.90 -11.74 13.01
N SER A 8 -21.88 -10.57 13.65
CA SER A 8 -21.57 -9.29 12.99
C SER A 8 -20.14 -9.24 12.42
N TYR A 9 -19.22 -10.03 13.00
CA TYR A 9 -17.86 -10.17 12.51
C TYR A 9 -17.77 -11.12 11.31
N TYR A 10 -18.59 -12.18 11.29
CA TYR A 10 -18.61 -13.17 10.20
C TYR A 10 -19.52 -12.80 9.01
N SER A 11 -20.41 -11.81 9.18
CA SER A 11 -21.34 -11.37 8.13
C SER A 11 -20.83 -10.18 7.31
N GLN A 12 -19.59 -9.74 7.53
CA GLN A 12 -18.99 -8.63 6.79
C GLN A 12 -18.17 -9.16 5.62
N ASP A 13 -18.46 -8.66 4.42
CA ASP A 13 -17.60 -8.89 3.26
C ASP A 13 -16.25 -8.22 3.52
N ALA A 14 -15.21 -9.04 3.72
CA ALA A 14 -13.87 -8.56 3.91
C ALA A 14 -13.31 -7.99 2.59
N VAL A 15 -12.55 -6.92 2.69
CA VAL A 15 -11.75 -6.36 1.59
C VAL A 15 -10.32 -6.10 2.05
N SER A 16 -9.39 -6.19 1.11
CA SER A 16 -7.99 -5.86 1.32
C SER A 16 -7.75 -4.39 1.07
N LEU A 17 -6.99 -3.75 1.97
CA LEU A 17 -6.53 -2.38 1.83
C LEU A 17 -5.01 -2.35 1.63
N PHE A 18 -4.57 -1.67 0.58
CA PHE A 18 -3.18 -1.28 0.40
C PHE A 18 -3.05 0.22 0.63
N THR A 19 -2.49 0.60 1.78
CA THR A 19 -2.39 1.98 2.22
C THR A 19 -1.00 2.54 1.94
N THR A 20 -0.95 3.72 1.32
CA THR A 20 0.31 4.43 1.09
C THR A 20 0.15 5.90 1.47
N TYR A 21 1.30 6.52 1.73
CA TYR A 21 1.41 7.96 1.88
C TYR A 21 2.61 8.42 1.05
N VAL A 22 2.41 9.45 0.24
CA VAL A 22 3.44 10.01 -0.62
C VAL A 22 3.82 11.38 -0.10
N TRP A 23 5.10 11.61 0.11
CA TRP A 23 5.67 12.91 0.44
C TRP A 23 6.33 13.51 -0.80
N TYR A 24 6.15 14.81 -1.01
CA TYR A 24 6.79 15.55 -2.10
C TYR A 24 6.97 17.02 -1.73
N ALA A 25 7.72 17.76 -2.55
CA ALA A 25 7.91 19.20 -2.33
C ALA A 25 6.55 19.92 -2.36
N GLY A 26 6.18 20.55 -1.24
CA GLY A 26 4.89 21.23 -1.09
C GLY A 26 3.79 20.43 -0.40
N GLY A 27 4.06 19.19 0.05
CA GLY A 27 3.13 18.49 0.94
C GLY A 27 3.22 16.97 0.91
N GLY A 28 2.06 16.34 1.10
CA GLY A 28 1.92 14.90 0.96
C GLY A 28 0.46 14.49 0.90
N GLU A 29 0.22 13.31 0.38
CA GLU A 29 -1.13 12.79 0.18
C GLU A 29 -1.20 11.28 0.42
N SER A 30 -2.33 10.84 0.95
CA SER A 30 -2.60 9.43 1.22
C SER A 30 -3.34 8.79 0.05
N PHE A 31 -2.92 7.60 -0.35
CA PHE A 31 -3.67 6.75 -1.27
C PHE A 31 -4.06 5.46 -0.58
N VAL A 32 -5.25 4.94 -0.93
CA VAL A 32 -5.71 3.64 -0.47
C VAL A 32 -6.28 2.89 -1.68
N TYR A 33 -5.71 1.72 -1.96
CA TYR A 33 -6.20 0.82 -2.98
C TYR A 33 -6.99 -0.29 -2.31
N ILE A 34 -8.22 -0.49 -2.78
CA ILE A 34 -9.17 -1.47 -2.23
C ILE A 34 -9.28 -2.63 -3.22
N SER A 35 -9.22 -3.85 -2.71
CA SER A 35 -9.36 -5.06 -3.52
C SER A 35 -10.18 -6.12 -2.80
N ASN A 36 -11.01 -6.85 -3.54
CA ASN A 36 -11.72 -8.02 -3.02
C ASN A 36 -10.79 -9.24 -2.90
N ASN A 37 -9.54 -9.16 -3.37
CA ASN A 37 -8.59 -10.24 -3.21
C ASN A 37 -8.00 -10.24 -1.79
N LEU A 38 -8.37 -11.24 -0.99
CA LEU A 38 -7.96 -11.40 0.41
C LEU A 38 -6.62 -12.13 0.59
N THR A 39 -5.99 -12.61 -0.48
CA THR A 39 -4.72 -13.36 -0.36
C THR A 39 -3.55 -12.49 0.06
N HIS A 40 -3.70 -11.16 0.01
CA HIS A 40 -2.67 -10.18 0.36
C HIS A 40 -1.31 -10.51 -0.26
N ASP A 41 -1.34 -10.99 -1.51
CA ASP A 41 -0.18 -11.55 -2.16
C ASP A 41 0.63 -10.51 -2.95
N LYS A 42 1.74 -10.99 -3.50
CA LYS A 42 2.64 -10.23 -4.38
C LYS A 42 1.96 -9.59 -5.59
N TYR A 43 0.83 -10.12 -6.07
CA TYR A 43 0.13 -9.58 -7.24
C TYR A 43 -0.65 -8.32 -6.84
N CYS A 44 -1.33 -8.34 -5.70
CA CYS A 44 -1.99 -7.15 -5.15
C CYS A 44 -1.01 -6.02 -4.87
N VAL A 45 0.15 -6.32 -4.28
CA VAL A 45 1.20 -5.32 -4.05
C VAL A 45 1.69 -4.74 -5.36
N ASN A 46 2.03 -5.59 -6.35
CA ASN A 46 2.50 -5.12 -7.65
C ASN A 46 1.46 -4.25 -8.36
N ALA A 47 0.19 -4.68 -8.41
CA ALA A 47 -0.87 -3.90 -9.04
C ALA A 47 -1.09 -2.55 -8.34
N SER A 48 -1.06 -2.52 -7.00
CA SER A 48 -1.24 -1.28 -6.25
C SER A 48 -0.10 -0.29 -6.49
N ILE A 49 1.14 -0.77 -6.54
CA ILE A 49 2.31 0.07 -6.87
C ILE A 49 2.23 0.55 -8.33
N ASP A 50 1.85 -0.30 -9.28
CA ASP A 50 1.71 0.08 -10.69
C ASP A 50 0.71 1.25 -10.85
N ASN A 51 -0.47 1.12 -10.23
CA ASN A 51 -1.48 2.19 -10.20
C ASN A 51 -1.00 3.46 -9.49
N LEU A 52 -0.14 3.34 -8.48
CA LEU A 52 0.44 4.49 -7.80
C LEU A 52 1.43 5.23 -8.72
N LEU A 53 2.32 4.49 -9.37
CA LEU A 53 3.31 5.06 -10.28
C LEU A 53 2.64 5.75 -11.48
N GLU A 54 1.59 5.16 -12.04
CA GLU A 54 0.81 5.79 -13.11
C GLU A 54 0.24 7.15 -12.66
N ARG A 55 -0.36 7.21 -11.47
CA ARG A 55 -0.90 8.47 -10.93
C ARG A 55 0.19 9.51 -10.67
N LEU A 56 1.32 9.08 -10.11
CA LEU A 56 2.42 9.99 -9.78
C LEU A 56 3.10 10.53 -11.04
N THR A 57 3.32 9.69 -12.05
CA THR A 57 3.92 10.12 -13.34
C THR A 57 2.99 11.05 -14.13
N GLN A 58 1.68 10.86 -14.05
CA GLN A 58 0.71 11.80 -14.63
C GLN A 58 0.68 13.15 -13.88
N ARG A 59 0.85 13.13 -12.55
CA ARG A 59 0.82 14.33 -11.71
C ARG A 59 2.10 15.15 -11.79
N PHE A 60 3.25 14.51 -11.82
CA PHE A 60 4.56 15.15 -11.74
C PHE A 60 5.30 15.04 -13.08
N GLN A 61 5.30 16.12 -13.86
CA GLN A 61 5.88 16.15 -15.21
C GLN A 61 7.39 15.82 -15.29
N HIS A 62 8.12 16.00 -14.18
CA HIS A 62 9.57 15.78 -14.10
C HIS A 62 9.95 14.80 -12.98
N LEU A 63 9.10 13.80 -12.73
CA LEU A 63 9.41 12.76 -11.75
C LEU A 63 10.59 11.90 -12.24
N GLN A 64 11.71 11.94 -11.52
CA GLN A 64 12.91 11.19 -11.87
C GLN A 64 13.10 9.96 -10.99
N GLN A 65 12.89 10.12 -9.68
CA GLN A 65 13.20 9.08 -8.70
C GLN A 65 12.11 8.98 -7.64
N ILE A 66 11.83 7.75 -7.20
CA ILE A 66 10.95 7.46 -6.07
C ILE A 66 11.67 6.52 -5.11
N HIS A 67 11.62 6.89 -3.83
CA HIS A 67 12.10 6.09 -2.70
C HIS A 67 10.90 5.50 -1.97
N ILE A 68 10.74 4.19 -2.03
CA ILE A 68 9.65 3.46 -1.39
C ILE A 68 10.16 2.86 -0.09
N PHE A 69 9.40 3.05 1.00
CA PHE A 69 9.70 2.46 2.30
C PHE A 69 8.54 1.54 2.72
N SER A 70 8.86 0.32 3.15
CA SER A 70 7.88 -0.63 3.70
C SER A 70 8.41 -1.32 4.95
N ASP A 71 7.52 -2.02 5.65
CA ASP A 71 7.93 -3.00 6.65
C ASP A 71 8.60 -4.21 5.98
N GLY A 72 9.24 -5.03 6.80
CA GLY A 72 10.01 -6.20 6.37
C GLY A 72 9.17 -7.46 6.10
N SER A 73 7.85 -7.36 5.90
CA SER A 73 6.97 -8.53 5.72
C SER A 73 7.37 -9.37 4.49
N SER A 74 7.83 -10.61 4.73
CA SER A 74 8.31 -11.51 3.67
C SER A 74 7.20 -12.00 2.73
N GLN A 75 5.94 -12.00 3.16
CA GLN A 75 4.84 -12.43 2.30
C GLN A 75 4.49 -11.38 1.23
N GLN A 76 4.74 -10.12 1.54
CA GLN A 76 4.32 -8.98 0.73
C GLN A 76 5.51 -8.30 0.05
N PHE A 77 6.45 -7.81 0.85
CA PHE A 77 7.51 -6.92 0.40
C PHE A 77 8.86 -7.64 0.33
N LYS A 78 9.30 -8.29 1.40
CA LYS A 78 10.65 -8.87 1.49
C LYS A 78 10.76 -10.24 0.79
N GLN A 79 10.55 -10.26 -0.52
CA GLN A 79 10.54 -11.47 -1.36
C GLN A 79 11.06 -11.24 -2.80
N LYS A 80 11.50 -12.32 -3.46
CA LYS A 80 12.23 -12.28 -4.75
C LYS A 80 11.46 -11.64 -5.92
N PHE A 81 10.13 -11.78 -5.95
CA PHE A 81 9.28 -11.19 -6.96
C PHE A 81 9.18 -9.67 -6.80
N LEU A 82 9.32 -9.12 -5.59
CA LEU A 82 9.37 -7.66 -5.41
C LEU A 82 10.55 -7.09 -6.19
N PHE A 83 11.74 -7.68 -6.07
CA PHE A 83 12.93 -7.23 -6.80
C PHE A 83 12.68 -7.20 -8.32
N ARG A 84 12.14 -8.29 -8.88
CA ARG A 84 11.76 -8.35 -10.31
C ARG A 84 10.75 -7.26 -10.67
N ASN A 85 9.74 -7.06 -9.82
CA ASN A 85 8.68 -6.10 -10.07
C ASN A 85 9.19 -4.65 -10.04
N VAL A 86 10.07 -4.31 -9.10
CA VAL A 86 10.70 -2.99 -9.01
C VAL A 86 11.48 -2.68 -10.29
N CYS A 87 12.31 -3.61 -10.77
CA CYS A 87 13.04 -3.41 -12.04
C CYS A 87 12.07 -3.21 -13.22
N ARG A 88 11.04 -4.05 -13.33
CA ARG A 88 10.03 -3.96 -14.40
C ARG A 88 9.28 -2.63 -14.36
N LEU A 89 8.80 -2.23 -13.19
CA LEU A 89 8.01 -1.01 -13.00
C LEU A 89 8.84 0.24 -13.24
N SER A 90 10.11 0.24 -12.80
CA SER A 90 11.05 1.33 -13.07
C SER A 90 11.21 1.57 -14.58
N GLN A 91 11.40 0.49 -15.35
CA GLN A 91 11.49 0.57 -16.81
C GLN A 91 10.17 1.01 -17.46
N GLN A 92 9.04 0.45 -17.01
CA GLN A 92 7.71 0.74 -17.56
C GLN A 92 7.34 2.22 -17.41
N HIS A 93 7.58 2.78 -16.22
CA HIS A 93 7.20 4.16 -15.87
C HIS A 93 8.32 5.17 -16.13
N LYS A 94 9.49 4.72 -16.61
CA LYS A 94 10.68 5.56 -16.88
C LYS A 94 11.08 6.42 -15.67
N VAL A 95 11.04 5.79 -14.48
CA VAL A 95 11.37 6.41 -13.19
C VAL A 95 12.31 5.49 -12.43
N ASP A 96 13.33 6.06 -11.78
CA ASP A 96 14.24 5.33 -10.93
C ASP A 96 13.54 4.94 -9.62
N LEU A 97 13.46 3.64 -9.34
CA LEU A 97 12.82 3.12 -8.14
C LEU A 97 13.86 2.56 -7.17
N SER A 98 13.84 3.05 -5.93
CA SER A 98 14.59 2.48 -4.82
C SER A 98 13.63 1.98 -3.75
N TRP A 99 13.87 0.77 -3.23
CA TRP A 99 13.04 0.18 -2.19
C TRP A 99 13.86 -0.05 -0.93
N HIS A 100 13.34 0.46 0.20
CA HIS A 100 13.95 0.41 1.51
C HIS A 100 13.02 -0.27 2.50
N TYR A 101 13.61 -0.83 3.55
CA TYR A 101 12.88 -1.46 4.64
C TYR A 101 13.16 -0.73 5.95
N PHE A 102 12.12 -0.53 6.75
CA PHE A 102 12.27 -0.08 8.11
C PHE A 102 12.89 -1.18 9.00
N ALA A 103 13.48 -0.78 10.13
CA ALA A 103 14.07 -1.72 11.09
C ALA A 103 13.00 -2.63 11.72
N THR A 104 13.39 -3.85 12.11
CA THR A 104 12.50 -4.75 12.85
C THR A 104 11.99 -4.08 14.12
N SER A 105 10.71 -4.25 14.43
CA SER A 105 10.04 -3.59 15.56
C SER A 105 10.00 -2.06 15.45
N HIS A 106 10.04 -1.52 14.22
CA HIS A 106 9.65 -0.13 14.00
C HIS A 106 8.22 0.08 14.52
N GLY A 107 7.97 1.25 15.12
CA GLY A 107 6.64 1.62 15.57
C GLY A 107 5.62 1.73 14.42
N LYS A 108 4.41 2.16 14.77
CA LYS A 108 3.36 2.45 13.80
C LYS A 108 3.73 3.66 12.94
N GLY A 109 3.46 3.58 11.64
CA GLY A 109 3.74 4.63 10.67
C GLY A 109 2.49 5.39 10.24
N VAL A 110 2.67 6.41 9.40
CA VAL A 110 1.55 7.21 8.85
C VAL A 110 0.53 6.34 8.11
N VAL A 111 0.98 5.29 7.43
CA VAL A 111 0.12 4.40 6.65
C VAL A 111 -0.84 3.60 7.53
N ASP A 112 -0.44 3.29 8.77
CA ASP A 112 -1.34 2.67 9.76
C ASP A 112 -2.48 3.62 10.14
N ALA A 113 -2.19 4.92 10.29
CA ALA A 113 -3.19 5.94 10.60
C ALA A 113 -4.18 6.15 9.44
N VAL A 114 -3.69 6.10 8.19
CA VAL A 114 -4.54 6.14 6.99
C VAL A 114 -5.52 4.96 6.99
N GLY A 115 -5.01 3.74 7.16
CA GLY A 115 -5.83 2.53 7.20
C GLY A 115 -6.83 2.53 8.36
N GLY A 116 -6.40 2.95 9.56
CA GLY A 116 -7.26 3.05 10.74
C GLY A 116 -8.38 4.08 10.57
N THR A 117 -8.07 5.23 9.95
CA THR A 117 -9.07 6.27 9.67
C THR A 117 -10.11 5.79 8.68
N LEU A 118 -9.69 5.14 7.58
CA LEU A 118 -10.62 4.59 6.59
C LEU A 118 -11.55 3.54 7.20
N LYS A 119 -11.00 2.59 7.98
CA LYS A 119 -11.79 1.57 8.69
C LYS A 119 -12.82 2.21 9.62
N ARG A 120 -12.44 3.26 10.36
CA ARG A 120 -13.35 3.99 11.25
C ARG A 120 -14.46 4.71 10.48
N LEU A 121 -14.17 5.26 9.32
CA LEU A 121 -15.17 5.92 8.48
C LEU A 121 -16.18 4.92 7.93
N VAL A 122 -15.72 3.79 7.38
CA VAL A 122 -16.60 2.72 6.88
C VAL A 122 -17.48 2.16 8.00
N HIS A 123 -16.93 1.98 9.20
CA HIS A 123 -17.72 1.49 10.35
C HIS A 123 -18.82 2.46 10.81
N ARG A 124 -18.71 3.75 10.47
CA ARG A 124 -19.70 4.79 10.82
C ARG A 124 -20.72 5.06 9.71
N ALA A 125 -20.47 4.59 8.50
CA ALA A 125 -21.36 4.72 7.35
C ALA A 125 -22.48 3.67 7.42
#